data_AF-A0A920QLD9-F1
#
_entry.id   AF-A0A920QLD9-F1
#
_cell.length_a   1.000
_cell.length_b   1.000
_cell.length_c   1.000
_cell.angle_alpha   90.00
_cell.angle_beta   90.00
_cell.angle_gamma   90.00
#
_symmetry.space_group_name_H-M   'P 1'
#
loop_
_entity.id
_entity.type
_entity.pdbx_description
1 polymer ?
#
loop_
_entity_poly.entity_id
_entity_poly.type
_entity_poly.pdbx_seq_one_letter_code
_entity_poly.pdbx_strand_id
1 'polypeptide(L)'
;MDAGVYTVEVSKSGYITSYFNLNVCGNVSSQDANMSETLNTGTMRIVVTWNGTEDFDSHLEIPVSDAQDGDSNKNDSTHLYFGAYQSSAISDSGVSTNIYHLYDTNDYVTLDRDNVDGIVATCTVSGNKCGPETITISKIRSGTYRYHVHAYSQKGDNTTHIADNGTYVQVFYNNNVTNFYPPSTAGDLWTVFDFDNSSGFNPLNTMSSESDAQKRGMIID
;
A
#
# COMPACT_ATOMS: atom_id res chain seq x y z
N MET A 1 8.80 11.62 -29.15
CA MET A 1 10.04 11.11 -28.54
C MET A 1 10.35 9.79 -29.19
N ASP A 2 11.63 9.45 -29.32
CA ASP A 2 12.04 8.15 -29.84
C ASP A 2 11.70 7.05 -28.84
N ALA A 3 11.59 5.82 -29.33
CA ALA A 3 11.32 4.69 -28.45
C ALA A 3 12.46 4.52 -27.44
N GLY A 4 12.13 4.34 -26.17
CA GLY A 4 13.12 4.26 -25.10
C GLY A 4 12.51 4.36 -23.72
N VAL A 5 13.36 4.09 -22.71
CA VAL A 5 13.01 4.28 -21.30
C VAL A 5 13.42 5.68 -20.89
N TYR A 6 12.47 6.45 -20.38
CA TYR A 6 12.69 7.81 -19.89
C TYR A 6 12.37 7.87 -18.40
N THR A 7 13.23 8.53 -17.63
CA THR A 7 12.90 8.87 -16.24
C THR A 7 12.23 10.24 -16.23
N VAL A 8 10.99 10.30 -15.74
CA VAL A 8 10.25 11.53 -15.54
C VAL A 8 10.46 11.99 -14.11
N GLU A 9 10.85 13.25 -13.95
CA GLU A 9 10.85 13.96 -12.67
C GLU A 9 9.57 14.80 -12.59
N VAL A 10 8.84 14.68 -11.49
CA VAL A 10 7.68 15.54 -11.20
C VAL A 10 7.96 16.30 -9.90
N SER A 11 7.92 17.63 -10.00
CA SER A 11 8.15 18.52 -8.87
C SER A 11 7.03 19.56 -8.76
N LYS A 12 6.56 19.77 -7.52
CA LYS A 12 5.58 20.79 -7.15
C LYS A 12 5.92 21.27 -5.74
N SER A 13 5.91 22.59 -5.52
CA SER A 13 6.18 23.15 -4.20
C SER A 13 5.23 22.58 -3.14
N GLY A 14 5.77 22.13 -2.01
CA GLY A 14 5.01 21.46 -0.94
C GLY A 14 4.84 19.95 -1.12
N TYR A 15 5.40 19.36 -2.18
CA TYR A 15 5.33 17.92 -2.45
C TYR A 15 6.73 17.29 -2.47
N ILE A 16 6.79 16.00 -2.15
CA ILE A 16 7.97 15.17 -2.33
C ILE A 16 8.18 15.00 -3.84
N THR A 17 9.41 15.23 -4.31
CA THR A 17 9.76 15.05 -5.73
C THR A 17 9.71 13.57 -6.06
N SER A 18 8.89 13.19 -7.05
CA SER A 18 8.72 11.82 -7.49
C SER A 18 9.46 11.57 -8.80
N TYR A 19 10.01 10.36 -8.93
CA TYR A 19 10.61 9.86 -10.16
C TYR A 19 9.93 8.56 -10.57
N PHE A 20 9.64 8.42 -11.85
CA PHE A 20 9.14 7.17 -12.41
C PHE A 20 9.65 6.96 -13.83
N ASN A 21 9.78 5.70 -14.22
CA ASN A 21 10.26 5.33 -15.54
C ASN A 21 9.08 5.10 -16.49
N LEU A 22 9.13 5.74 -17.65
CA LEU A 22 8.21 5.53 -18.76
C LEU A 22 8.89 4.68 -19.82
N ASN A 23 8.21 3.63 -20.27
CA ASN A 23 8.61 2.95 -21.50
C ASN A 23 7.81 3.53 -22.68
N VAL A 24 8.46 4.33 -23.50
CA VAL A 24 7.83 4.95 -24.67
C VAL A 24 8.02 4.03 -25.87
N CYS A 25 6.92 3.42 -26.32
CA CYS A 25 6.85 2.63 -27.56
C CYS A 25 5.68 3.15 -28.43
N GLY A 26 5.83 4.35 -28.98
CA GLY A 26 4.77 5.07 -29.69
C GLY A 26 3.98 6.00 -28.77
N ASN A 27 2.72 6.27 -29.10
CA ASN A 27 1.84 7.10 -28.27
C ASN A 27 1.28 6.26 -27.13
N VAL A 28 1.86 6.40 -25.94
CA VAL A 28 1.37 5.82 -24.69
C VAL A 28 0.71 6.92 -23.85
N SER A 29 -0.55 6.73 -23.48
CA SER A 29 -1.32 7.60 -22.57
C SER A 29 -1.48 6.94 -21.20
N SER A 30 -2.04 7.67 -20.23
CA SER A 30 -2.36 7.14 -18.89
C SER A 30 -1.13 6.63 -18.12
N GLN A 31 -0.06 7.41 -18.16
CA GLN A 31 1.14 7.14 -17.38
C GLN A 31 1.16 8.08 -16.18
N ASP A 32 0.36 7.74 -15.18
CA ASP A 32 0.19 8.54 -13.97
C ASP A 32 1.17 8.07 -12.88
N ALA A 33 1.55 8.99 -12.00
CA ALA A 33 2.37 8.70 -10.84
C ALA A 33 1.78 9.43 -9.62
N ASN A 34 1.85 8.76 -8.46
CA ASN A 34 1.42 9.38 -7.22
C ASN A 34 2.39 10.49 -6.79
N MET A 35 1.83 11.52 -6.16
CA MET A 35 2.59 12.56 -5.48
C MET A 35 2.08 12.68 -4.06
N SER A 36 3.01 12.84 -3.11
CA SER A 36 2.69 13.11 -1.72
C SER A 36 3.12 14.52 -1.36
N GLU A 37 2.31 15.23 -0.57
CA GLU A 37 2.78 16.40 0.17
C GLU A 37 3.99 16.03 1.05
N THR A 38 4.82 17.02 1.38
CA THR A 38 5.91 16.83 2.35
C THR A 38 5.34 16.35 3.67
N LEU A 39 5.88 15.24 4.17
CA LEU A 39 5.41 14.62 5.39
C LEU A 39 6.14 15.19 6.61
N ASN A 40 5.50 15.10 7.77
CA ASN A 40 6.19 15.35 9.03
C ASN A 40 7.37 14.38 9.19
N THR A 41 8.40 14.80 9.92
CA THR A 41 9.56 13.93 10.19
C THR A 41 9.12 12.64 10.89
N GLY A 42 9.57 11.50 10.39
CA GLY A 42 9.22 10.18 10.93
C GLY A 42 7.88 9.63 10.44
N THR A 43 7.15 10.36 9.59
CA THR A 43 5.94 9.88 8.92
C THR A 43 6.31 9.17 7.61
N MET A 44 5.66 8.03 7.36
CA MET A 44 5.77 7.25 6.13
C MET A 44 4.39 7.14 5.48
N ARG A 45 4.35 7.17 4.14
CA ARG A 45 3.16 6.88 3.35
C ARG A 45 3.46 5.78 2.36
N ILE A 46 2.63 4.74 2.33
CA ILE A 46 2.71 3.60 1.41
C ILE A 46 1.48 3.64 0.53
N VAL A 47 1.66 3.69 -0.78
CA VAL A 47 0.56 3.76 -1.75
C VAL A 47 0.64 2.55 -2.66
N VAL A 48 -0.38 1.70 -2.65
CA VAL A 48 -0.54 0.67 -3.68
C VAL A 48 -1.48 1.18 -4.76
N THR A 49 -1.09 0.95 -6.01
CA THR A 49 -1.84 1.36 -7.18
C THR A 49 -1.93 0.18 -8.12
N TRP A 50 -3.13 -0.09 -8.63
CA TRP A 50 -3.41 -1.12 -9.63
C TRP A 50 -4.53 -0.62 -10.56
N ASN A 51 -4.73 -1.29 -11.68
CA ASN A 51 -5.77 -0.95 -12.66
C ASN A 51 -6.88 -2.00 -12.66
N GLY A 52 -8.04 -1.62 -13.18
CA GLY A 52 -9.17 -2.53 -13.40
C GLY A 52 -10.09 -2.65 -12.19
N THR A 53 -11.01 -3.62 -12.25
CA THR A 53 -12.10 -3.80 -11.28
C THR A 53 -11.86 -4.96 -10.33
N GLU A 54 -10.59 -5.33 -10.14
CA GLU A 54 -10.23 -6.32 -9.14
C GLU A 54 -10.01 -5.60 -7.81
N ASP A 55 -10.44 -6.26 -6.75
CA ASP A 55 -10.32 -5.79 -5.36
C ASP A 55 -8.99 -6.27 -4.79
N PHE A 56 -8.04 -5.35 -4.59
CA PHE A 56 -6.73 -5.58 -3.99
C PHE A 56 -6.61 -4.81 -2.68
N ASP A 57 -6.15 -5.48 -1.63
CA ASP A 57 -6.07 -4.95 -0.29
C ASP A 57 -4.62 -4.68 0.14
N SER A 58 -4.44 -3.54 0.82
CA SER A 58 -3.22 -3.22 1.56
C SER A 58 -3.17 -3.87 2.93
N HIS A 59 -2.05 -4.53 3.24
CA HIS A 59 -1.79 -5.12 4.55
C HIS A 59 -0.48 -4.61 5.14
N LEU A 60 -0.51 -4.16 6.39
CA LEU A 60 0.68 -3.73 7.13
C LEU A 60 0.76 -4.44 8.48
N GLU A 61 1.82 -5.21 8.68
CA GLU A 61 2.23 -5.71 10.00
C GLU A 61 3.07 -4.63 10.71
N ILE A 62 2.71 -4.32 11.96
CA ILE A 62 3.34 -3.30 12.78
C ILE A 62 4.13 -3.97 13.94
N PRO A 63 5.37 -3.54 14.23
CA PRO A 63 6.19 -4.09 15.32
C PRO A 63 5.73 -3.57 16.69
N VAL A 64 4.53 -3.95 17.07
CA VAL A 64 3.95 -3.78 18.41
C VAL A 64 3.52 -5.14 18.94
N SER A 65 3.18 -5.18 20.22
CA SER A 65 2.61 -6.35 20.86
C SER A 65 1.51 -5.90 21.81
N ASP A 66 0.37 -6.55 21.74
CA ASP A 66 -0.71 -6.40 22.69
C ASP A 66 -1.26 -7.79 23.11
N ALA A 67 -2.36 -7.80 23.86
CA ALA A 67 -2.95 -9.04 24.37
C ALA A 67 -3.89 -9.72 23.37
N GLN A 68 -4.12 -9.11 22.21
CA GLN A 68 -5.04 -9.51 21.15
C GLN A 68 -4.31 -9.89 19.85
N ASP A 69 -2.98 -9.97 19.87
CA ASP A 69 -2.13 -10.51 18.81
C ASP A 69 -2.72 -11.80 18.19
N GLY A 70 -3.19 -11.72 16.94
CA GLY A 70 -3.57 -12.88 16.13
C GLY A 70 -4.98 -12.88 15.53
N ASP A 71 -5.85 -11.95 15.93
CA ASP A 71 -7.21 -11.88 15.41
C ASP A 71 -7.36 -10.91 14.22
N SER A 72 -6.36 -10.06 13.93
CA SER A 72 -6.40 -9.05 12.87
C SER A 72 -7.74 -8.31 12.82
N ASN A 73 -8.04 -7.57 13.87
CA ASN A 73 -9.27 -6.78 13.95
C ASN A 73 -8.98 -5.44 14.60
N LYS A 74 -10.02 -4.65 14.85
CA LYS A 74 -9.90 -3.33 15.50
C LYS A 74 -9.12 -3.28 16.83
N ASN A 75 -8.95 -4.43 17.51
CA ASN A 75 -8.22 -4.54 18.77
C ASN A 75 -6.82 -5.14 18.60
N ASP A 76 -6.52 -5.77 17.47
CA ASP A 76 -5.20 -6.30 17.16
C ASP A 76 -4.37 -5.21 16.48
N SER A 77 -3.63 -4.47 17.29
CA SER A 77 -2.88 -3.31 16.83
C SER A 77 -1.61 -3.66 16.04
N THR A 78 -1.34 -4.97 15.85
CA THR A 78 -0.19 -5.49 15.12
C THR A 78 -0.44 -5.63 13.62
N HIS A 79 -1.68 -5.52 13.15
CA HIS A 79 -2.01 -5.66 11.73
C HIS A 79 -3.08 -4.66 11.29
N LEU A 80 -2.75 -3.84 10.30
CA LEU A 80 -3.66 -2.90 9.65
C LEU A 80 -4.02 -3.41 8.25
N TYR A 81 -5.33 -3.55 8.01
CA TYR A 81 -5.98 -3.84 6.73
C TYR A 81 -7.45 -3.40 6.85
N PHE A 82 -8.26 -3.56 5.79
CA PHE A 82 -9.65 -3.07 5.79
C PHE A 82 -10.50 -3.54 6.99
N GLY A 83 -10.22 -4.71 7.55
CA GLY A 83 -10.93 -5.27 8.71
C GLY A 83 -10.61 -4.62 10.05
N ALA A 84 -9.58 -3.76 10.13
CA ALA A 84 -9.23 -2.97 11.32
C ALA A 84 -10.16 -1.75 11.53
N TYR A 85 -11.46 -1.94 11.31
CA TYR A 85 -12.46 -0.87 11.31
C TYR A 85 -12.84 -0.43 12.73
N GLN A 86 -12.65 0.86 13.00
CA GLN A 86 -12.98 1.55 14.24
C GLN A 86 -14.37 2.21 14.18
N SER A 87 -15.05 2.32 15.32
CA SER A 87 -16.42 2.87 15.38
C SER A 87 -16.53 4.35 15.06
N SER A 88 -15.43 5.09 15.20
CA SER A 88 -15.37 6.54 15.01
C SER A 88 -14.26 6.88 14.03
N ALA A 89 -14.50 7.83 13.13
CA ALA A 89 -13.49 8.23 12.16
C ALA A 89 -12.46 9.18 12.78
N ILE A 90 -11.23 9.13 12.26
CA ILE A 90 -10.20 10.15 12.46
C ILE A 90 -9.90 10.86 11.14
N SER A 91 -9.28 12.03 11.21
CA SER A 91 -8.79 12.77 10.04
C SER A 91 -7.27 12.66 9.97
N ASP A 92 -6.76 12.08 8.88
CA ASP A 92 -5.34 12.07 8.53
C ASP A 92 -5.15 12.87 7.25
N SER A 93 -4.34 13.93 7.29
CA SER A 93 -4.01 14.74 6.12
C SER A 93 -5.24 15.26 5.34
N GLY A 94 -6.36 15.50 6.05
CA GLY A 94 -7.62 15.94 5.46
C GLY A 94 -8.52 14.81 4.94
N VAL A 95 -8.08 13.55 5.03
CA VAL A 95 -8.85 12.36 4.68
C VAL A 95 -9.48 11.77 5.94
N SER A 96 -10.80 11.59 5.91
CA SER A 96 -11.55 10.94 6.99
C SER A 96 -11.51 9.41 6.80
N THR A 97 -11.04 8.67 7.80
CA THR A 97 -11.01 7.20 7.77
C THR A 97 -11.45 6.58 9.09
N ASN A 98 -12.04 5.39 9.01
CA ASN A 98 -12.36 4.52 10.13
C ASN A 98 -11.38 3.34 10.26
N ILE A 99 -10.42 3.17 9.36
CA ILE A 99 -9.53 2.01 9.35
C ILE A 99 -8.18 2.45 9.90
N TYR A 100 -7.95 2.22 11.19
CA TYR A 100 -6.74 2.68 11.86
C TYR A 100 -6.47 1.94 13.18
N HIS A 101 -5.22 2.05 13.63
CA HIS A 101 -4.81 1.80 15.01
C HIS A 101 -4.23 3.06 15.63
N LEU A 102 -4.56 3.32 16.90
CA LEU A 102 -4.06 4.45 17.68
C LEU A 102 -3.22 3.93 18.83
N TYR A 103 -1.97 4.38 18.91
CA TYR A 103 -1.02 4.00 19.96
C TYR A 103 -0.86 5.11 21.02
N ASP A 104 -0.98 6.37 20.61
CA ASP A 104 -0.99 7.55 21.48
C ASP A 104 -1.52 8.78 20.69
N THR A 105 -1.55 9.95 21.33
CA THR A 105 -1.83 11.24 20.71
C THR A 105 -0.87 11.49 19.54
N ASN A 106 -1.42 11.58 18.33
CA ASN A 106 -0.67 11.72 17.07
C ASN A 106 0.27 10.53 16.74
N ASP A 107 0.07 9.38 17.37
CA ASP A 107 0.75 8.13 17.01
C ASP A 107 -0.30 7.09 16.58
N TYR A 108 -0.46 6.97 15.27
CA TYR A 108 -1.41 6.10 14.60
C TYR A 108 -0.83 5.51 13.30
N VAL A 109 -1.48 4.44 12.85
CA VAL A 109 -1.42 3.96 11.47
C VAL A 109 -2.82 3.95 10.89
N THR A 110 -2.98 4.43 9.66
CA THR A 110 -4.28 4.55 8.97
C THR A 110 -4.22 3.89 7.62
N LEU A 111 -5.33 3.30 7.18
CA LEU A 111 -5.65 3.06 5.77
C LEU A 111 -6.68 4.12 5.38
N ASP A 112 -6.42 4.90 4.33
CA ASP A 112 -7.31 5.98 3.90
C ASP A 112 -8.71 5.47 3.55
N ARG A 113 -8.77 4.36 2.82
CA ARG A 113 -10.00 3.72 2.38
C ARG A 113 -9.72 2.29 1.91
N ASP A 114 -10.74 1.44 2.05
CA ASP A 114 -10.81 0.16 1.36
C ASP A 114 -11.49 0.37 -0.02
N ASN A 115 -10.69 0.19 -1.06
CA ASN A 115 -11.03 0.44 -2.45
C ASN A 115 -11.23 -0.88 -3.20
N VAL A 116 -12.48 -1.15 -3.59
CA VAL A 116 -12.88 -2.43 -4.20
C VAL A 116 -12.61 -2.54 -5.70
N ASP A 117 -12.24 -1.44 -6.33
CA ASP A 117 -11.74 -1.36 -7.71
C ASP A 117 -10.40 -0.60 -7.70
N GLY A 118 -9.53 -0.86 -8.66
CA GLY A 118 -8.33 -0.05 -8.90
C GLY A 118 -8.63 1.22 -9.69
N ILE A 119 -7.62 1.73 -10.41
CA ILE A 119 -7.78 2.84 -11.35
C ILE A 119 -8.62 2.37 -12.54
N VAL A 120 -9.76 3.03 -12.73
CA VAL A 120 -10.70 2.83 -13.84
C VAL A 120 -11.08 4.17 -14.44
N ALA A 121 -11.46 4.18 -15.73
CA ALA A 121 -11.81 5.42 -16.44
C ALA A 121 -13.00 6.15 -15.83
N THR A 122 -13.98 5.38 -15.30
CA THR A 122 -15.14 5.90 -14.59
C THR A 122 -15.39 5.03 -13.37
N CYS A 123 -15.24 5.60 -12.19
CA CYS A 123 -15.54 4.89 -10.95
C CYS A 123 -17.04 4.82 -10.70
N THR A 124 -17.62 3.63 -10.80
CA THR A 124 -19.07 3.41 -10.62
C THR A 124 -19.42 2.66 -9.34
N VAL A 125 -18.43 2.19 -8.60
CA VAL A 125 -18.63 1.49 -7.32
C VAL A 125 -19.14 2.44 -6.25
N SER A 126 -19.98 1.91 -5.36
CA SER A 126 -20.66 2.69 -4.32
C SER A 126 -19.67 3.50 -3.48
N GLY A 127 -19.98 4.77 -3.27
CA GLY A 127 -19.12 5.69 -2.54
C GLY A 127 -17.87 6.13 -3.30
N ASN A 128 -17.70 5.79 -4.58
CA ASN A 128 -16.51 6.13 -5.36
C ASN A 128 -15.24 5.44 -4.84
N LYS A 129 -15.37 4.15 -4.45
CA LYS A 129 -14.32 3.28 -3.91
C LYS A 129 -13.38 2.73 -5.00
N CYS A 130 -12.79 3.59 -5.82
CA CYS A 130 -11.74 3.21 -6.78
C CYS A 130 -10.38 3.73 -6.31
N GLY A 131 -9.36 2.89 -6.44
CA GLY A 131 -8.02 3.11 -5.89
C GLY A 131 -7.34 4.40 -6.37
N PRO A 132 -6.14 4.70 -5.87
CA PRO A 132 -5.27 3.81 -5.07
C PRO A 132 -5.72 3.65 -3.61
N GLU A 133 -5.03 2.78 -2.88
CA GLU A 133 -5.07 2.72 -1.41
C GLU A 133 -3.80 3.28 -0.80
N THR A 134 -3.95 3.97 0.33
CA THR A 134 -2.87 4.65 1.03
C THR A 134 -2.84 4.29 2.51
N ILE A 135 -1.72 3.70 2.95
CA ILE A 135 -1.39 3.58 4.37
C ILE A 135 -0.51 4.74 4.81
N THR A 136 -0.88 5.41 5.90
CA THR A 136 -0.01 6.39 6.58
C THR A 136 0.45 5.83 7.93
N ILE A 137 1.76 5.87 8.17
CA ILE A 137 2.37 5.60 9.47
C ILE A 137 2.85 6.94 10.02
N SER A 138 2.16 7.49 11.01
CA SER A 138 2.47 8.81 11.57
C SER A 138 3.87 8.88 12.21
N LYS A 139 4.29 7.78 12.85
CA LYS A 139 5.57 7.66 13.55
C LYS A 139 6.16 6.26 13.39
N ILE A 140 7.29 6.17 12.69
CA ILE A 140 8.10 4.96 12.62
C ILE A 140 8.69 4.62 14.00
N ARG A 141 8.46 3.39 14.46
CA ARG A 141 9.05 2.82 15.69
C ARG A 141 10.14 1.80 15.38
N SER A 142 10.87 1.37 16.41
CA SER A 142 11.86 0.28 16.29
C SER A 142 11.18 -1.06 16.06
N GLY A 143 11.80 -1.92 15.25
CA GLY A 143 11.27 -3.22 14.88
C GLY A 143 10.82 -3.25 13.42
N THR A 144 10.54 -4.45 12.95
CA THR A 144 10.24 -4.70 11.53
C THR A 144 8.76 -4.50 11.24
N TYR A 145 8.48 -3.58 10.32
CA TYR A 145 7.22 -3.50 9.60
C TYR A 145 7.29 -4.42 8.38
N ARG A 146 6.17 -5.07 8.04
CA ARG A 146 6.05 -5.85 6.81
C ARG A 146 4.82 -5.42 6.04
N TYR A 147 4.99 -5.18 4.74
CA TYR A 147 3.90 -4.75 3.86
C TYR A 147 3.58 -5.81 2.82
N HIS A 148 2.28 -6.05 2.61
CA HIS A 148 1.76 -6.96 1.60
C HIS A 148 0.66 -6.31 0.76
N VAL A 149 0.46 -6.86 -0.43
CA VAL A 149 -0.72 -6.63 -1.26
C VAL A 149 -1.42 -7.97 -1.47
N HIS A 150 -2.71 -8.05 -1.17
CA HIS A 150 -3.52 -9.26 -1.34
C HIS A 150 -4.56 -9.04 -2.44
N ALA A 151 -4.66 -9.97 -3.40
CA ALA A 151 -5.69 -9.96 -4.42
C ALA A 151 -6.99 -10.55 -3.86
N TYR A 152 -7.68 -9.78 -3.01
CA TYR A 152 -8.85 -10.21 -2.24
C TYR A 152 -9.94 -10.88 -3.08
N SER A 153 -10.30 -10.25 -4.21
CA SER A 153 -11.30 -10.79 -5.13
C SER A 153 -10.87 -12.09 -5.84
N GLN A 154 -9.58 -12.41 -5.81
CA GLN A 154 -8.95 -13.62 -6.37
C GLN A 154 -8.32 -14.52 -5.29
N LYS A 155 -8.73 -14.37 -4.02
CA LYS A 155 -8.15 -15.16 -2.93
C LYS A 155 -8.28 -16.67 -3.14
N GLY A 156 -7.22 -17.39 -2.83
CA GLY A 156 -7.09 -18.82 -3.08
C GLY A 156 -6.83 -19.18 -4.55
N ASP A 157 -6.70 -18.19 -5.44
CA ASP A 157 -6.26 -18.39 -6.82
C ASP A 157 -4.73 -18.24 -6.93
N ASN A 158 -4.13 -18.94 -7.89
CA ASN A 158 -2.69 -18.95 -8.08
C ASN A 158 -2.37 -18.52 -9.51
N THR A 159 -2.63 -17.24 -9.78
CA THR A 159 -2.54 -16.57 -11.07
C THR A 159 -1.69 -15.30 -10.95
N THR A 160 -1.50 -14.57 -12.05
CA THR A 160 -0.61 -13.40 -12.12
C THR A 160 -1.35 -12.06 -11.97
N HIS A 161 -2.59 -12.05 -11.48
CA HIS A 161 -3.46 -10.86 -11.39
C HIS A 161 -2.76 -9.64 -10.76
N ILE A 162 -2.03 -9.83 -9.64
CA ILE A 162 -1.29 -8.72 -9.02
C ILE A 162 -0.33 -8.07 -10.03
N ALA A 163 0.42 -8.84 -10.82
CA ALA A 163 1.33 -8.27 -11.82
C ALA A 163 0.60 -7.76 -13.08
N ASP A 164 -0.42 -8.48 -13.53
CA ASP A 164 -1.12 -8.21 -14.80
C ASP A 164 -1.95 -6.92 -14.76
N ASN A 165 -2.38 -6.50 -13.57
CA ASN A 165 -3.16 -5.28 -13.36
C ASN A 165 -2.28 -4.02 -13.26
N GLY A 166 -0.99 -4.11 -13.61
CA GLY A 166 -0.06 -2.98 -13.60
C GLY A 166 0.22 -2.46 -12.19
N THR A 167 0.19 -3.36 -11.21
CA THR A 167 0.32 -3.01 -9.79
C THR A 167 1.72 -2.50 -9.48
N TYR A 168 1.80 -1.49 -8.63
CA TYR A 168 3.04 -1.07 -8.01
C TYR A 168 2.79 -0.48 -6.63
N VAL A 169 3.83 -0.49 -5.80
CA VAL A 169 3.81 0.11 -4.46
C VAL A 169 4.83 1.22 -4.41
N GLN A 170 4.39 2.41 -4.01
CA GLN A 170 5.21 3.60 -3.85
C GLN A 170 5.26 4.01 -2.39
N VAL A 171 6.46 4.11 -1.83
CA VAL A 171 6.69 4.50 -0.44
C VAL A 171 7.37 5.85 -0.38
N PHE A 172 6.75 6.78 0.36
CA PHE A 172 7.27 8.09 0.68
C PHE A 172 7.79 8.10 2.12
N TYR A 173 9.08 8.31 2.30
CA TYR A 173 9.70 8.40 3.64
C TYR A 173 10.94 9.29 3.61
N ASN A 174 11.05 10.21 4.58
CA ASN A 174 12.18 11.15 4.69
C ASN A 174 12.48 11.90 3.38
N ASN A 175 11.44 12.41 2.70
CA ASN A 175 11.53 13.09 1.39
C ASN A 175 12.12 12.24 0.25
N ASN A 176 12.18 10.92 0.40
CA ASN A 176 12.55 9.99 -0.65
C ASN A 176 11.35 9.18 -1.09
N VAL A 177 11.40 8.72 -2.34
CA VAL A 177 10.40 7.84 -2.96
C VAL A 177 11.06 6.51 -3.30
N THR A 178 10.48 5.41 -2.86
CA THR A 178 10.91 4.04 -3.20
C THR A 178 9.77 3.31 -3.88
N ASN A 179 10.04 2.72 -5.06
CA ASN A 179 9.03 1.98 -5.82
C ASN A 179 9.32 0.48 -5.79
N PHE A 180 8.29 -0.33 -5.63
CA PHE A 180 8.33 -1.78 -5.71
C PHE A 180 7.35 -2.26 -6.78
N TYR A 181 7.74 -3.32 -7.49
CA TYR A 181 6.95 -3.92 -8.57
C TYR A 181 6.82 -5.42 -8.30
N PRO A 182 5.61 -6.00 -8.41
CA PRO A 182 5.40 -7.41 -8.16
C PRO A 182 6.17 -8.27 -9.18
N PRO A 183 6.65 -9.46 -8.80
CA PRO A 183 7.17 -10.41 -9.77
C PRO A 183 5.99 -10.95 -10.61
N SER A 184 6.24 -11.22 -11.90
CA SER A 184 5.25 -11.85 -12.79
C SER A 184 5.16 -13.37 -12.56
N THR A 185 4.97 -13.77 -11.31
CA THR A 185 4.82 -15.16 -10.88
C THR A 185 3.47 -15.35 -10.22
N ALA A 186 2.93 -16.56 -10.32
CA ALA A 186 1.61 -16.89 -9.78
C ALA A 186 1.53 -16.71 -8.25
N GLY A 187 0.42 -16.15 -7.78
CA GLY A 187 0.04 -16.00 -6.38
C GLY A 187 -1.03 -14.92 -6.20
N ASP A 188 -1.81 -15.00 -5.12
CA ASP A 188 -2.79 -13.99 -4.72
C ASP A 188 -2.25 -13.06 -3.62
N LEU A 189 -1.06 -13.32 -3.10
CA LEU A 189 -0.45 -12.55 -2.01
C LEU A 189 0.98 -12.18 -2.37
N TRP A 190 1.25 -10.88 -2.39
CA TRP A 190 2.57 -10.33 -2.64
C TRP A 190 3.16 -9.75 -1.36
N THR A 191 4.21 -10.38 -0.86
CA THR A 191 5.03 -9.82 0.23
C THR A 191 6.07 -8.87 -0.37
N VAL A 192 5.87 -7.58 -0.15
CA VAL A 192 6.59 -6.53 -0.86
C VAL A 192 7.95 -6.28 -0.23
N PHE A 193 7.97 -5.88 1.05
CA PHE A 193 9.18 -5.53 1.77
C PHE A 193 9.04 -5.72 3.28
N ASP A 194 10.18 -5.87 3.92
CA ASP A 194 10.38 -5.54 5.33
C ASP A 194 11.00 -4.14 5.44
N PHE A 195 10.66 -3.41 6.51
CA PHE A 195 11.26 -2.13 6.83
C PHE A 195 11.56 -2.03 8.33
N ASP A 196 12.80 -1.69 8.67
CA ASP A 196 13.20 -1.31 10.03
C ASP A 196 14.03 -0.02 9.96
N ASN A 197 13.81 0.91 10.91
CA ASN A 197 14.46 2.21 10.85
C ASN A 197 16.00 2.17 11.02
N SER A 198 16.56 1.04 11.45
CA SER A 198 18.01 0.82 11.56
C SER A 198 18.63 0.25 10.28
N SER A 199 17.92 -0.63 9.56
CA SER A 199 18.42 -1.29 8.34
C SER A 199 17.84 -0.75 7.04
N GLY A 200 16.78 0.06 7.10
CA GLY A 200 16.03 0.55 5.95
C GLY A 200 15.12 -0.52 5.34
N PHE A 201 14.85 -0.39 4.04
CA PHE A 201 14.05 -1.37 3.30
C PHE A 201 14.85 -2.63 2.99
N ASN A 202 14.24 -3.79 3.24
CA ASN A 202 14.65 -5.10 2.74
C ASN A 202 13.56 -5.59 1.77
N PRO A 203 13.72 -5.40 0.44
CA PRO A 203 12.77 -5.89 -0.55
C PRO A 203 12.70 -7.42 -0.50
N LEU A 204 11.50 -7.97 -0.28
CA LEU A 204 11.28 -9.42 -0.25
C LEU A 204 10.83 -9.92 -1.62
N ASN A 205 9.83 -9.24 -2.19
CA ASN A 205 9.30 -9.47 -3.53
C ASN A 205 8.92 -10.93 -3.83
N THR A 206 8.20 -11.55 -2.90
CA THR A 206 7.79 -12.96 -3.01
C THR A 206 6.27 -13.09 -3.17
N MET A 207 5.85 -14.03 -4.03
CA MET A 207 4.44 -14.39 -4.21
C MET A 207 4.11 -15.68 -3.48
N SER A 208 2.87 -15.78 -2.99
CA SER A 208 2.29 -16.99 -2.43
C SER A 208 0.78 -17.02 -2.65
N SER A 209 0.10 -18.00 -2.05
CA SER A 209 -1.36 -18.03 -1.95
C SER A 209 -1.81 -17.94 -0.50
N GLU A 210 -2.81 -17.11 -0.24
CA GLU A 210 -3.50 -16.95 1.03
C GLU A 210 -5.01 -16.81 0.77
N SER A 211 -5.78 -17.71 1.36
CA SER A 211 -7.25 -17.74 1.24
C SER A 211 -7.95 -16.91 2.31
N ASP A 212 -7.25 -16.56 3.39
CA ASP A 212 -7.74 -15.80 4.52
C ASP A 212 -7.09 -14.41 4.59
N ALA A 213 -7.85 -13.40 4.16
CA ALA A 213 -7.44 -12.00 4.22
C ALA A 213 -7.16 -11.51 5.66
N GLN A 214 -7.61 -12.23 6.70
CA GLN A 214 -7.40 -11.81 8.09
C GLN A 214 -6.11 -12.36 8.69
N LYS A 215 -5.48 -13.37 8.09
CA LYS A 215 -4.42 -14.10 8.77
C LYS A 215 -3.17 -13.24 8.97
N ARG A 216 -2.75 -12.98 10.23
CA ARG A 216 -1.44 -12.38 10.54
C ARG A 216 -0.32 -13.34 10.12
N GLY A 217 0.82 -12.84 9.63
CA GLY A 217 1.88 -13.70 9.12
C GLY A 217 1.51 -14.36 7.80
N MET A 218 0.81 -13.60 6.95
CA MET A 218 0.58 -13.88 5.54
C MET A 218 1.91 -14.33 4.92
N ILE A 219 2.08 -15.67 4.81
CA ILE A 219 3.31 -16.48 4.64
C ILE A 219 4.21 -16.56 5.90
N ILE A 220 4.25 -17.71 6.60
CA ILE A 220 5.09 -18.91 6.31
C ILE A 220 4.50 -20.15 7.01
N ASP A 221 4.24 -21.23 6.27
CA ASP A 221 4.47 -22.64 6.67
C ASP A 221 4.82 -23.45 5.41
#